data_AF-S4NVP0-F1
#
_entry.id   AF-S4NVP0-F1
#
_cell.length_a   1.000
_cell.length_b   1.000
_cell.length_c   1.000
_cell.angle_alpha   90.00
_cell.angle_beta   90.00
_cell.angle_gamma   90.00
#
_symmetry.space_group_name_H-M   'P 1'
#
loop_
_entity.id
_entity.type
_entity.pdbx_description
1 polymer ?
#
loop_
_entity_poly.entity_id
_entity_poly.type
_entity_poly.pdbx_seq_one_letter_code
_entity_poly.pdbx_strand_id
1 'polypeptide(L)'
;NSTQSGSSTITSDEEGEADETGYSSLERFLTAWGLSQYIQKFKDEQIDLDSLMLLTESDMKSLGLPLGPYRKLVTAVQERKQALSHPGPMIDTAI
;
A
#
# COMPACT_ATOMS: atom_id res chain seq x y z
N ASN A 1 -1.55 28.29 -44.02
CA ASN A 1 -0.52 28.91 -43.16
C ASN A 1 -1.01 28.79 -41.73
N SER A 2 -0.23 28.11 -40.90
CA SER A 2 -0.65 27.38 -39.70
C SER A 2 -1.16 28.27 -38.56
N THR A 3 -2.16 27.75 -37.85
CA THR A 3 -2.71 28.29 -36.61
C THR A 3 -1.70 28.15 -35.46
N GLN A 4 -1.36 29.28 -34.84
CA GLN A 4 -0.74 29.35 -33.53
C GLN A 4 -1.80 29.06 -32.46
N SER A 5 -1.57 28.08 -31.61
CA SER A 5 -2.06 28.07 -30.23
C SER A 5 -1.17 27.13 -29.44
N GLY A 6 -0.15 27.73 -28.83
CA GLY A 6 0.56 27.10 -27.74
C GLY A 6 -0.40 26.99 -26.56
N SER A 7 -0.64 25.76 -26.13
CA SER A 7 -1.21 25.49 -24.81
C SER A 7 -0.11 24.77 -24.04
N SER A 8 0.76 25.56 -23.43
CA SER A 8 1.51 25.13 -22.26
C SER A 8 0.65 25.50 -21.06
N THR A 9 -0.10 24.53 -20.54
CA THR A 9 -0.52 24.56 -19.15
C THR A 9 0.22 23.44 -18.46
N ILE A 10 1.28 23.87 -17.79
CA ILE A 10 1.98 23.18 -16.71
C ILE A 10 0.92 22.81 -15.68
N THR A 11 0.58 21.52 -15.58
CA THR A 11 0.06 20.98 -14.31
C THR A 11 1.26 20.44 -13.58
N SER A 12 1.77 21.27 -12.68
CA SER A 12 2.62 20.85 -11.57
C SER A 12 1.80 19.87 -10.73
N ASP A 13 1.77 18.61 -11.12
CA ASP A 13 1.77 17.57 -10.11
C ASP A 13 3.24 17.28 -9.89
N GLU A 14 3.73 17.75 -8.75
CA GLU A 14 4.84 17.09 -8.06
C GLU A 14 4.42 15.63 -7.85
N GLU A 15 4.57 14.82 -8.90
CA GLU A 15 5.08 13.46 -8.76
C GLU A 15 6.50 13.63 -8.21
N GLY A 16 6.59 14.09 -6.95
CA GLY A 16 7.79 13.98 -6.17
C GLY A 16 8.13 12.51 -6.28
N GLU A 17 9.25 12.23 -6.95
CA GLU A 17 9.87 10.93 -7.10
C GLU A 17 9.63 10.20 -5.80
N ALA A 18 8.59 9.36 -5.78
CA ALA A 18 8.06 8.82 -4.56
C ALA A 18 9.07 7.75 -4.19
N ASP A 19 10.11 8.20 -3.48
CA ASP A 19 11.26 7.45 -3.04
C ASP A 19 10.75 6.06 -2.72
N GLU A 20 11.00 5.12 -3.64
CA GLU A 20 10.30 3.83 -3.73
C GLU A 20 10.80 2.86 -2.65
N THR A 21 11.17 3.45 -1.52
CA THR A 21 11.34 2.86 -0.21
C THR A 21 10.14 1.96 0.10
N GLY A 22 10.42 0.77 0.67
CA GLY A 22 9.40 -0.18 1.10
C GLY A 22 8.36 0.43 2.07
N TYR A 23 8.70 1.55 2.72
CA TYR A 23 7.79 2.31 3.59
C TYR A 23 6.71 3.06 2.82
N SER A 24 6.99 3.64 1.65
CA SER A 24 5.96 4.33 0.85
C SER A 24 4.89 3.34 0.37
N SER A 25 5.31 2.13 0.01
CA SER A 25 4.42 1.03 -0.38
C SER A 25 3.63 0.47 0.80
N LEU A 26 4.24 0.40 1.99
CA LEU A 26 3.55 0.08 3.23
C LEU A 26 2.45 1.10 3.57
N GLU A 27 2.74 2.40 3.44
CA GLU A 27 1.78 3.47 3.72
C GLU A 27 0.53 3.36 2.85
N ARG A 28 0.73 3.20 1.53
CA ARG A 28 -0.37 2.98 0.58
C ARG A 28 -1.16 1.71 0.92
N PHE A 29 -0.45 0.62 1.25
CA PHE A 29 -1.08 -0.64 1.62
C PHE A 29 -1.96 -0.50 2.88
N LEU A 30 -1.41 0.04 3.97
CA LEU A 30 -2.18 0.23 5.21
C LEU A 30 -3.33 1.22 5.00
N THR A 31 -3.14 2.26 4.19
CA THR A 31 -4.20 3.23 3.88
C THR A 31 -5.35 2.60 3.10
N ALA A 32 -5.07 1.79 2.07
CA ALA A 32 -6.09 1.10 1.28
C ALA A 32 -6.97 0.17 2.14
N TRP A 33 -6.41 -0.37 3.22
CA TRP A 33 -7.13 -1.20 4.20
C TRP A 33 -7.72 -0.39 5.36
N GLY A 34 -7.63 0.94 5.37
CA GLY A 34 -8.13 1.77 6.47
C GLY A 34 -7.42 1.45 7.80
N LEU A 35 -6.10 1.30 7.74
CA LEU A 35 -5.17 1.07 8.84
C LEU A 35 -4.10 2.17 8.92
N SER A 36 -4.32 3.32 8.27
CA SER A 36 -3.36 4.44 8.19
C SER A 36 -2.91 4.95 9.57
N GLN A 37 -3.78 4.89 10.58
CA GLN A 37 -3.43 5.26 11.96
C GLN A 37 -2.31 4.41 12.59
N TYR A 38 -1.97 3.25 12.00
CA TYR A 38 -0.91 2.37 12.48
C TYR A 38 0.41 2.53 11.71
N ILE A 39 0.48 3.35 10.66
CA ILE A 39 1.68 3.51 9.84
C ILE A 39 2.94 3.77 10.68
N GLN A 40 2.87 4.73 11.61
CA GLN A 40 4.03 5.10 12.42
C GLN A 40 4.51 3.94 13.28
N LYS A 41 3.59 3.13 13.82
CA LYS A 41 3.93 1.95 14.60
C LYS A 41 4.73 0.92 13.82
N PHE A 42 4.37 0.64 12.56
CA PHE A 42 5.14 -0.26 11.72
C PHE A 42 6.53 0.31 11.39
N LYS A 43 6.63 1.62 11.12
CA LYS A 43 7.91 2.31 10.90
C LYS A 43 8.83 2.24 12.13
N ASP A 44 8.29 2.49 13.32
CA ASP A 44 9.04 2.43 14.58
C ASP A 44 9.58 1.02 14.83
N GLU A 45 8.84 -0.02 14.43
CA GLU A 45 9.26 -1.43 14.48
C GLU A 45 10.13 -1.86 13.29
N GLN A 46 10.48 -0.93 12.39
CA GLN A 46 11.26 -1.17 11.16
C GLN A 46 10.64 -2.22 10.23
N ILE A 47 9.33 -2.26 10.17
CA ILE A 47 8.58 -3.15 9.30
C ILE A 47 8.19 -2.36 8.05
N ASP A 48 8.83 -2.65 6.93
CA ASP A 48 8.40 -2.22 5.61
C ASP A 48 7.41 -3.23 4.99
N LEU A 49 7.00 -3.01 3.73
CA LEU A 49 6.04 -3.89 3.08
C LEU A 49 6.57 -5.32 2.89
N ASP A 50 7.87 -5.49 2.61
CA ASP A 50 8.46 -6.79 2.38
C ASP A 50 8.58 -7.56 3.70
N SER A 51 9.07 -6.91 4.76
CA SER A 51 9.06 -7.45 6.12
C SER A 51 7.64 -7.81 6.59
N LEU A 52 6.63 -6.99 6.29
CA LEU A 52 5.23 -7.31 6.59
C LEU A 52 4.76 -8.60 5.91
N MET A 53 5.20 -8.86 4.67
CA MET A 53 4.88 -10.10 3.96
C MET A 53 5.58 -11.33 4.57
N LEU A 54 6.63 -11.17 5.36
CA LEU A 54 7.33 -12.27 6.01
C LEU A 54 6.79 -12.63 7.40
N LEU A 55 5.97 -11.75 8.00
CA LEU A 55 5.43 -11.98 9.35
C LEU A 55 4.56 -13.24 9.43
N THR A 56 4.72 -13.96 10.53
CA THR A 56 3.85 -15.07 10.94
C THR A 56 2.64 -14.56 11.73
N GLU A 57 1.64 -15.41 11.97
CA GLU A 57 0.51 -15.06 12.86
C GLU A 57 0.98 -14.66 14.27
N SER A 58 2.06 -15.29 14.77
CA SER A 58 2.63 -14.96 16.07
C SER A 58 3.23 -13.55 16.08
N ASP A 59 3.96 -13.18 15.03
CA ASP A 59 4.55 -11.84 14.90
C ASP A 59 3.45 -10.78 14.75
N MET A 60 2.39 -11.06 13.99
CA MET A 60 1.26 -10.14 13.85
C MET A 60 0.52 -9.93 15.18
N LYS A 61 0.47 -10.95 16.05
CA LYS A 61 -0.09 -10.82 17.41
C LYS A 61 0.79 -9.98 18.30
N SER A 62 2.12 -10.10 18.20
CA SER A 62 3.06 -9.34 19.04
C SER A 62 3.04 -7.83 18.74
N LEU A 63 2.56 -7.43 17.56
CA LEU A 63 2.28 -6.02 17.25
C LEU A 63 1.28 -5.39 18.23
N GLY A 64 0.44 -6.16 18.93
CA GLY A 64 -0.45 -5.62 19.96
C GLY A 64 -1.56 -4.71 19.41
N LEU A 65 -2.00 -4.97 18.17
CA LEU A 65 -3.14 -4.27 17.58
C LEU A 65 -4.45 -4.69 18.26
N PRO A 66 -5.45 -3.78 18.42
CA PRO A 66 -6.79 -4.17 18.84
C PRO A 66 -7.40 -5.20 17.89
N LEU A 67 -8.34 -6.01 18.39
CA LEU A 67 -8.86 -7.19 17.67
C LEU A 67 -9.34 -6.88 16.24
N GLY A 68 -10.07 -5.77 16.03
CA GLY A 68 -10.57 -5.38 14.71
C GLY A 68 -9.44 -5.09 13.71
N PRO A 69 -8.58 -4.09 13.97
CA PRO A 69 -7.39 -3.82 13.17
C PRO A 69 -6.47 -5.03 12.96
N TYR A 70 -6.25 -5.85 14.00
CA TYR A 70 -5.50 -7.10 13.88
C TYR A 70 -6.11 -8.04 12.83
N ARG A 71 -7.41 -8.33 12.93
CA ARG A 71 -8.11 -9.19 11.97
C ARG A 71 -8.03 -8.63 10.56
N LYS A 72 -8.18 -7.32 10.41
CA LYS A 72 -8.10 -6.64 9.11
C LYS A 72 -6.70 -6.75 8.49
N LEU A 73 -5.65 -6.56 9.28
CA LEU A 73 -4.27 -6.72 8.81
C LEU A 73 -3.99 -8.15 8.34
N VAL A 74 -4.44 -9.16 9.10
CA VAL A 74 -4.30 -10.57 8.71
C VAL A 74 -4.96 -10.84 7.36
N THR A 75 -6.21 -10.40 7.18
CA THR A 75 -6.92 -10.52 5.90
C THR A 75 -6.17 -9.83 4.77
N ALA A 76 -5.73 -8.59 4.98
CA ALA A 76 -5.01 -7.80 3.98
C ALA A 76 -3.74 -8.49 3.49
N VAL A 77 -2.92 -9.00 4.42
CA VAL A 77 -1.68 -9.71 4.11
C VAL A 77 -1.97 -11.01 3.37
N GLN A 78 -3.00 -11.75 3.79
CA GLN A 78 -3.39 -13.00 3.12
C GLN A 78 -3.88 -12.75 1.69
N GLU A 79 -4.76 -11.77 1.48
CA GLU A 79 -5.26 -11.43 0.13
C GLU A 79 -4.13 -10.99 -0.79
N ARG A 80 -3.21 -10.16 -0.31
CA ARG A 80 -2.03 -9.76 -1.09
C ARG A 80 -1.16 -10.96 -1.47
N LYS A 81 -0.86 -11.85 -0.53
CA LYS A 81 -0.07 -13.07 -0.79
C LYS A 81 -0.76 -13.99 -1.79
N GLN A 82 -2.08 -14.13 -1.70
CA GLN A 82 -2.87 -14.92 -2.64
C GLN A 82 -2.84 -14.31 -4.04
N ALA A 83 -3.07 -13.00 -4.17
CA ALA A 83 -3.02 -12.30 -5.46
C ALA A 83 -1.65 -12.40 -6.15
N LEU A 84 -0.55 -12.34 -5.39
CA LEU A 84 0.81 -12.47 -5.92
C LEU A 84 1.17 -13.91 -6.32
N SER A 85 0.70 -14.91 -5.58
CA SER A 85 1.00 -16.32 -5.84
C SER A 85 0.08 -16.96 -6.88
N HIS A 86 -1.16 -16.46 -6.99
CA HIS A 86 -2.20 -16.98 -7.87
C HIS A 86 -2.90 -15.81 -8.59
N PRO A 87 -2.22 -15.16 -9.55
CA PRO A 87 -2.84 -14.10 -10.33
C PRO A 87 -4.03 -14.67 -11.11
N GLY A 88 -5.22 -14.16 -10.82
CA GLY A 88 -6.44 -14.52 -11.55
C GLY A 88 -6.43 -14.03 -13.00
N PRO A 89 -7.46 -14.38 -13.79
CA PRO A 89 -7.62 -13.81 -15.12
C PRO A 89 -7.75 -12.29 -15.04
N MET A 90 -7.16 -11.58 -15.99
CA MET A 90 -7.32 -10.13 -16.11
C MET A 90 -8.79 -9.83 -16.47
N ILE A 91 -9.50 -9.17 -15.56
CA ILE A 91 -10.89 -8.77 -15.73
C ILE A 91 -11.04 -7.28 -15.44
N ASP A 92 -11.94 -6.63 -16.17
CA ASP A 92 -12.31 -5.24 -15.88
C ASP A 92 -13.10 -5.20 -14.57
N THR A 93 -12.69 -4.32 -13.65
CA THR A 93 -13.49 -4.01 -12.46
C THR A 93 -14.57 -3.02 -12.87
N ALA A 94 -15.84 -3.41 -12.73
CA ALA A 94 -16.97 -2.51 -12.98
C ALA A 94 -16.98 -1.39 -11.95
N ILE A 95 -17.11 -0.14 -12.44
CA ILE A 95 -17.16 1.09 -11.64
C ILE A 95 -18.56 1.41 -11.14
#